data_AF-A0A6N7AAH9-F1
#
_entry.id   AF-A0A6N7AAH9-F1
#
_cell.length_a   1.000
_cell.length_b   1.000
_cell.length_c   1.000
_cell.angle_alpha   90.00
_cell.angle_beta   90.00
_cell.angle_gamma   90.00
#
_symmetry.space_group_name_H-M   'P 1'
#
loop_
_entity.id
_entity.type
_entity.pdbx_description
1 polymer ?
#
loop_
_entity_poly.entity_id
_entity_poly.type
_entity_poly.pdbx_seq_one_letter_code
_entity_poly.pdbx_strand_id
1 'polypeptide(L)'
;MKKSFLLLLAFLLAACSTPTPIPAPTPSAKSIEAEEVAVYAALFAAMYPDQPLVLMAQTATGPGGTGDTASTLEYALGQMTGVAPETAASFQVRNEAAHPLDPEMALGIQFVLLSEDDMRQIFDINQDGWTIFYSRYPNTPGMTTVSRVGFNDTLDQALVYVGTQSHWLAGAGYIVLMKKVDGVWTIDQQVMTWIS
;
A
#
# COMPACT_ATOMS: atom_id res chain seq x y z
N MET A 1 -81.67 12.87 29.81
CA MET A 1 -80.71 13.75 29.10
C MET A 1 -79.32 13.48 29.68
N LYS A 2 -78.46 12.68 29.02
CA LYS A 2 -77.33 13.11 28.13
C LYS A 2 -76.31 13.99 28.89
N LYS A 3 -75.01 13.69 29.03
CA LYS A 3 -74.06 12.83 28.29
C LYS A 3 -72.83 12.54 29.18
N SER A 4 -72.29 11.32 29.10
CA SER A 4 -70.93 10.98 29.53
C SER A 4 -69.91 11.49 28.51
N PHE A 5 -68.81 12.07 28.97
CA PHE A 5 -67.70 12.55 28.14
C PHE A 5 -66.56 11.52 28.22
N LEU A 6 -66.28 10.83 27.12
CA LEU A 6 -65.16 9.89 26.98
C LEU A 6 -64.00 10.66 26.32
N LEU A 7 -62.88 10.82 27.03
CA LEU A 7 -61.64 11.38 26.46
C LEU A 7 -60.85 10.24 25.82
N LEU A 8 -60.65 10.29 24.50
CA LEU A 8 -59.72 9.41 23.79
C LEU A 8 -58.34 10.09 23.74
N LEU A 9 -57.33 9.48 24.36
CA LEU A 9 -55.94 9.92 24.29
C LEU A 9 -55.23 9.12 23.19
N ALA A 10 -54.91 9.75 22.07
CA ALA A 10 -54.17 9.14 20.97
C ALA A 10 -52.66 9.29 21.19
N PHE A 11 -51.96 8.17 21.41
CA PHE A 11 -50.50 8.11 21.43
C PHE A 11 -49.96 8.15 19.99
N LEU A 12 -49.30 9.24 19.61
CA LEU A 12 -48.52 9.34 18.38
C LEU A 12 -47.14 8.70 18.62
N LEU A 13 -46.96 7.46 18.16
CA LEU A 13 -45.64 6.83 18.03
C LEU A 13 -44.91 7.47 16.85
N ALA A 14 -43.99 8.39 17.15
CA ALA A 14 -43.03 8.88 16.17
C ALA A 14 -42.02 7.77 15.87
N ALA A 15 -42.21 7.06 14.75
CA ALA A 15 -41.23 6.12 14.24
C ALA A 15 -40.02 6.92 13.73
N CYS A 16 -38.94 6.99 14.51
CA CYS A 16 -37.64 7.43 14.03
C CYS A 16 -37.12 6.38 13.04
N SER A 17 -37.31 6.61 11.75
CA SER A 17 -36.61 5.89 10.69
C SER A 17 -35.13 6.23 10.79
N THR A 18 -34.29 5.28 11.21
CA THR A 18 -32.84 5.43 11.04
C THR A 18 -32.55 5.50 9.54
N PRO A 19 -31.92 6.58 9.03
CA PRO A 19 -31.60 6.67 7.62
C PRO A 19 -30.65 5.54 7.25
N THR A 20 -30.99 4.81 6.17
CA THR A 20 -30.12 3.79 5.59
C THR A 20 -28.77 4.43 5.27
N PRO A 21 -27.62 3.87 5.70
CA PRO A 21 -26.32 4.38 5.33
C PRO A 21 -26.23 4.40 3.80
N ILE A 22 -26.03 5.59 3.22
CA ILE A 22 -25.78 5.72 1.79
C ILE A 22 -24.42 5.05 1.53
N PRO A 23 -24.33 4.09 0.58
CA PRO A 23 -23.04 3.51 0.21
C PRO A 23 -22.08 4.62 -0.18
N ALA A 24 -20.86 4.62 0.38
CA ALA A 24 -19.84 5.57 -0.05
C ALA A 24 -19.62 5.42 -1.56
N PRO A 25 -19.52 6.54 -2.31
CA PRO A 25 -19.25 6.46 -3.74
C PRO A 25 -17.89 5.78 -3.96
N THR A 26 -17.83 4.84 -4.90
CA THR A 26 -16.56 4.20 -5.29
C THR A 26 -15.55 5.26 -5.70
N PRO A 27 -14.29 5.20 -5.21
CA PRO A 27 -13.26 6.16 -5.59
C PRO A 27 -13.00 6.19 -7.10
N SER A 28 -12.72 7.38 -7.62
CA SER A 28 -12.28 7.54 -9.01
C SER A 28 -10.85 7.01 -9.21
N ALA A 29 -10.49 6.63 -10.44
CA ALA A 29 -9.12 6.22 -10.77
C ALA A 29 -8.09 7.31 -10.41
N LYS A 30 -8.40 8.57 -10.70
CA LYS A 30 -7.54 9.73 -10.37
C LYS A 30 -7.32 9.88 -8.87
N SER A 31 -8.36 9.67 -8.05
CA SER A 31 -8.18 9.70 -6.58
C SER A 31 -7.30 8.55 -6.12
N ILE A 32 -7.45 7.36 -6.69
CA ILE A 32 -6.63 6.21 -6.32
C ILE A 32 -5.15 6.45 -6.68
N GLU A 33 -4.86 7.01 -7.86
CA GLU A 33 -3.50 7.35 -8.28
C GLU A 33 -2.86 8.39 -7.35
N ALA A 34 -3.60 9.45 -7.00
CA ALA A 34 -3.11 10.47 -6.06
C ALA A 34 -2.83 9.88 -4.66
N GLU A 35 -3.69 8.99 -4.18
CA GLU A 35 -3.50 8.32 -2.89
C GLU A 35 -2.37 7.31 -2.91
N GLU A 36 -2.14 6.61 -4.02
CA GLU A 36 -1.02 5.68 -4.19
C GLU A 36 0.32 6.40 -4.04
N VAL A 37 0.47 7.56 -4.68
CA VAL A 37 1.66 8.42 -4.51
C VAL A 37 1.79 8.92 -3.06
N ALA A 38 0.68 9.30 -2.42
CA ALA A 38 0.69 9.75 -1.02
C ALA A 38 1.09 8.64 -0.04
N VAL A 39 0.66 7.40 -0.28
CA VAL A 39 1.07 6.22 0.48
C VAL A 39 2.56 5.95 0.30
N TYR A 40 3.07 5.98 -0.94
CA TYR A 40 4.51 5.81 -1.19
C TYR A 40 5.34 6.89 -0.50
N ALA A 41 4.94 8.17 -0.61
CA ALA A 41 5.63 9.28 0.04
C ALA A 41 5.71 9.08 1.57
N ALA A 42 4.58 8.73 2.20
CA ALA A 42 4.55 8.48 3.65
C ALA A 42 5.36 7.24 4.07
N LEU A 43 5.28 6.16 3.28
CA LEU A 43 6.04 4.93 3.51
C LEU A 43 7.54 5.20 3.48
N PHE A 44 8.02 5.89 2.44
CA PHE A 44 9.44 6.16 2.27
C PHE A 44 9.96 7.19 3.28
N ALA A 45 9.18 8.21 3.61
CA ALA A 45 9.54 9.15 4.68
C ALA A 45 9.71 8.45 6.04
N ALA A 46 8.90 7.43 6.32
CA ALA A 46 8.98 6.66 7.56
C ALA A 46 10.16 5.65 7.56
N MET A 47 10.39 4.96 6.45
CA MET A 47 11.38 3.86 6.39
C MET A 47 12.79 4.28 5.98
N TYR A 48 12.91 5.35 5.19
CA TYR A 48 14.17 5.81 4.60
C TYR A 48 14.34 7.32 4.77
N PRO A 49 14.31 7.84 6.02
CA PRO A 49 14.41 9.27 6.25
C PRO A 49 15.71 9.82 5.66
N ASP A 50 15.58 10.85 4.81
CA ASP A 50 16.68 11.58 4.18
C ASP A 50 17.61 10.77 3.28
N GLN A 51 17.21 9.57 2.81
CA GLN A 51 18.00 8.76 1.89
C GLN A 51 17.43 8.77 0.47
N PRO A 52 18.28 8.95 -0.57
CA PRO A 52 17.85 8.71 -1.95
C PRO A 52 17.56 7.22 -2.18
N LEU A 53 16.57 6.92 -3.01
CA LEU A 53 16.18 5.54 -3.33
C LEU A 53 16.50 5.14 -4.77
N VAL A 54 16.88 3.88 -4.95
CA VAL A 54 16.85 3.20 -6.25
C VAL A 54 15.62 2.31 -6.24
N LEU A 55 14.58 2.70 -6.97
CA LEU A 55 13.36 1.92 -7.09
C LEU A 55 13.43 1.08 -8.36
N MET A 56 13.02 -0.19 -8.30
CA MET A 56 12.75 -0.93 -9.52
C MET A 56 11.66 -0.23 -10.34
N ALA A 57 11.88 -0.09 -11.65
CA ALA A 57 10.96 0.61 -12.54
C ALA A 57 9.60 -0.11 -12.69
N GLN A 58 9.53 -1.38 -12.32
CA GLN A 58 8.32 -2.20 -12.33
C GLN A 58 7.96 -2.62 -10.92
N THR A 59 6.67 -2.60 -10.60
CA THR A 59 6.16 -3.04 -9.30
C THR A 59 6.22 -4.55 -9.13
N ALA A 60 6.44 -5.01 -7.90
CA ALA A 60 6.33 -6.43 -7.54
C ALA A 60 5.86 -6.60 -6.09
N THR A 61 5.52 -7.82 -5.70
CA THR A 61 5.09 -8.19 -4.35
C THR A 61 6.10 -9.10 -3.63
N GLY A 62 7.27 -9.31 -4.22
CA GLY A 62 8.35 -10.13 -3.68
C GLY A 62 9.59 -10.11 -4.60
N PRO A 63 10.69 -10.77 -4.19
CA PRO A 63 11.90 -10.90 -5.00
C PRO A 63 11.67 -11.65 -6.32
N GLY A 64 10.65 -12.51 -6.38
CA GLY A 64 10.25 -13.27 -7.57
C GLY A 64 9.23 -12.58 -8.48
N GLY A 65 8.92 -11.29 -8.27
CA GLY A 65 7.89 -10.59 -9.05
C GLY A 65 6.51 -10.63 -8.38
N THR A 66 5.46 -10.83 -9.18
CA THR A 66 4.05 -10.88 -8.71
C THR A 66 3.48 -12.31 -8.60
N GLY A 67 4.27 -13.34 -8.91
CA GLY A 67 3.79 -14.73 -8.97
C GLY A 67 3.28 -15.26 -7.62
N ASP A 68 3.89 -14.82 -6.52
CA ASP A 68 3.58 -15.26 -5.15
C ASP A 68 2.71 -14.24 -4.38
N THR A 69 2.03 -13.31 -5.07
CA THR A 69 1.20 -12.27 -4.43
C THR A 69 0.18 -12.86 -3.46
N ALA A 70 -0.53 -13.92 -3.86
CA ALA A 70 -1.62 -14.49 -3.06
C ALA A 70 -1.11 -15.13 -1.76
N SER A 71 -0.06 -15.97 -1.83
CA SER A 71 0.52 -16.63 -0.66
C SER A 71 1.21 -15.64 0.28
N THR A 72 1.90 -14.65 -0.27
CA THR A 72 2.54 -13.56 0.48
C THR A 72 1.50 -12.72 1.23
N LEU A 73 0.40 -12.38 0.56
CA LEU A 73 -0.71 -11.65 1.17
C LEU A 73 -1.39 -12.49 2.26
N GLU A 74 -1.71 -13.76 2.00
CA GLU A 74 -2.33 -14.66 2.98
C GLU A 74 -1.49 -14.77 4.25
N TYR A 75 -0.17 -14.94 4.12
CA TYR A 75 0.75 -14.95 5.24
C TYR A 75 0.68 -13.65 6.06
N ALA A 76 0.74 -12.50 5.38
CA ALA A 76 0.68 -11.20 6.05
C ALA A 76 -0.66 -10.97 6.77
N LEU A 77 -1.78 -11.31 6.14
CA LEU A 77 -3.12 -11.19 6.72
C LEU A 77 -3.31 -12.08 7.95
N GLY A 78 -2.65 -13.24 8.00
CA GLY A 78 -2.65 -14.11 9.18
C GLY A 78 -1.91 -13.53 10.40
N GLN A 79 -1.11 -12.47 10.20
CA GLN A 79 -0.34 -11.79 11.25
C GLN A 79 -0.87 -10.38 11.57
N MET A 80 -1.67 -9.79 10.67
CA MET A 80 -2.25 -8.47 10.84
C MET A 80 -3.65 -8.53 11.44
N THR A 81 -4.06 -7.44 12.07
CA THR A 81 -5.43 -7.26 12.56
C THR A 81 -6.07 -6.00 11.97
N GLY A 82 -7.38 -6.01 11.79
CA GLY A 82 -8.12 -4.83 11.32
C GLY A 82 -7.93 -4.48 9.85
N VAL A 83 -7.42 -5.40 9.03
CA VAL A 83 -7.40 -5.24 7.57
C VAL A 83 -8.82 -5.42 7.04
N ALA A 84 -9.34 -4.40 6.35
CA ALA A 84 -10.63 -4.45 5.70
C ALA A 84 -10.57 -5.44 4.51
N PRO A 85 -11.60 -6.29 4.30
CA PRO A 85 -11.64 -7.22 3.17
C PRO A 85 -11.42 -6.55 1.81
N GLU A 86 -11.95 -5.32 1.65
CA GLU A 86 -11.82 -4.52 0.44
C GLU A 86 -10.37 -4.12 0.18
N THR A 87 -9.60 -3.76 1.24
CA THR A 87 -8.17 -3.44 1.13
C THR A 87 -7.38 -4.65 0.61
N ALA A 88 -7.64 -5.83 1.16
CA ALA A 88 -6.96 -7.06 0.77
C ALA A 88 -7.32 -7.48 -0.67
N ALA A 89 -8.60 -7.45 -1.02
CA ALA A 89 -9.05 -7.77 -2.37
C ALA A 89 -8.48 -6.79 -3.42
N SER A 90 -8.48 -5.50 -3.10
CA SER A 90 -7.88 -4.44 -3.93
C SER A 90 -6.38 -4.67 -4.13
N PHE A 91 -5.65 -5.03 -3.06
CA PHE A 91 -4.22 -5.34 -3.15
C PHE A 91 -3.95 -6.52 -4.10
N GLN A 92 -4.73 -7.59 -3.95
CA GLN A 92 -4.58 -8.79 -4.78
C GLN A 92 -4.81 -8.48 -6.26
N VAL A 93 -5.95 -7.85 -6.60
CA VAL A 93 -6.31 -7.53 -7.99
C VAL A 93 -5.31 -6.58 -8.64
N ARG A 94 -4.88 -5.54 -7.93
CA ARG A 94 -3.96 -4.53 -8.48
C ARG A 94 -2.53 -5.05 -8.69
N ASN A 95 -2.19 -6.18 -8.08
CA ASN A 95 -0.87 -6.81 -8.16
C ASN A 95 -0.88 -8.17 -8.84
N GLU A 96 -1.89 -8.46 -9.68
CA GLU A 96 -1.88 -9.63 -10.57
C GLU A 96 -0.76 -9.54 -11.61
N ALA A 97 -0.39 -8.32 -12.00
CA ALA A 97 0.69 -8.05 -12.94
C ALA A 97 1.60 -6.92 -12.45
N ALA A 98 2.86 -6.95 -12.88
CA ALA A 98 3.78 -5.83 -12.71
C ALA A 98 3.29 -4.60 -13.47
N HIS A 99 3.54 -3.42 -12.92
CA HIS A 99 3.18 -2.15 -13.50
C HIS A 99 4.36 -1.18 -13.47
N PRO A 100 4.53 -0.33 -14.50
CA PRO A 100 5.56 0.69 -14.47
C PRO A 100 5.28 1.72 -13.37
N LEU A 101 6.31 2.13 -12.66
CA LEU A 101 6.28 3.31 -11.79
C LEU A 101 6.41 4.58 -12.64
N ASP A 102 5.71 5.62 -12.23
CA ASP A 102 5.80 6.93 -12.86
C ASP A 102 7.10 7.64 -12.42
N PRO A 103 7.98 8.05 -13.34
CA PRO A 103 9.22 8.78 -12.98
C PRO A 103 8.97 10.17 -12.39
N GLU A 104 7.76 10.72 -12.49
CA GLU A 104 7.40 12.06 -12.00
C GLU A 104 6.62 12.04 -10.67
N MET A 105 6.54 10.88 -9.99
CA MET A 105 5.87 10.78 -8.68
C MET A 105 6.44 11.75 -7.65
N ALA A 106 5.55 12.51 -7.01
CA ALA A 106 5.89 13.45 -5.94
C ALA A 106 6.11 12.73 -4.59
N LEU A 107 7.21 11.97 -4.47
CA LEU A 107 7.52 11.17 -3.27
C LEU A 107 8.09 11.98 -2.09
N GLY A 108 8.48 13.24 -2.31
CA GLY A 108 9.14 14.06 -1.30
C GLY A 108 10.59 13.66 -0.99
N ILE A 109 11.12 12.64 -1.68
CA ILE A 109 12.50 12.16 -1.61
C ILE A 109 13.09 12.07 -3.03
N GLN A 110 14.42 12.09 -3.12
CA GLN A 110 15.09 11.81 -4.38
C GLN A 110 15.01 10.32 -4.69
N PHE A 111 14.69 9.98 -5.92
CA PHE A 111 14.70 8.59 -6.37
C PHE A 111 15.12 8.48 -7.83
N VAL A 112 15.57 7.29 -8.20
CA VAL A 112 15.80 6.89 -9.59
C VAL A 112 15.08 5.58 -9.86
N LEU A 113 14.55 5.43 -11.07
CA LEU A 113 13.98 4.16 -11.52
C LEU A 113 15.06 3.32 -12.18
N LEU A 114 15.25 2.10 -11.69
CA LEU A 114 16.16 1.10 -12.25
C LEU A 114 15.39 0.16 -13.17
N SER A 115 15.73 0.17 -14.45
CA SER A 115 15.15 -0.74 -15.43
C SER A 115 15.64 -2.18 -15.22
N GLU A 116 14.87 -3.17 -15.70
CA GLU A 116 15.33 -4.56 -15.68
C GLU A 116 16.61 -4.76 -16.51
N ASP A 117 16.78 -3.99 -17.59
CA ASP A 117 17.97 -4.05 -18.44
C ASP A 117 19.21 -3.52 -17.70
N ASP A 118 19.08 -2.39 -17.01
CA ASP A 118 20.15 -1.85 -16.17
C ASP A 118 20.48 -2.79 -15.00
N MET A 119 19.45 -3.35 -14.35
CA MET A 119 19.64 -4.34 -13.29
C MET A 119 20.42 -5.56 -13.81
N ARG A 120 20.02 -6.13 -14.94
CA ARG A 120 20.72 -7.27 -15.57
C ARG A 120 22.15 -6.92 -15.95
N GLN A 121 22.39 -5.70 -16.44
CA GLN A 121 23.74 -5.24 -16.77
C GLN A 121 24.63 -5.12 -15.53
N ILE A 122 24.09 -4.59 -14.42
CA ILE A 122 24.81 -4.44 -13.16
C ILE A 122 25.17 -5.81 -12.55
N PHE A 123 24.22 -6.75 -12.57
CA PHE A 123 24.33 -8.04 -11.87
C PHE A 123 24.68 -9.23 -12.79
N ASP A 124 25.34 -8.99 -13.92
CA ASP A 124 25.79 -10.05 -14.83
C ASP A 124 26.78 -11.01 -14.16
N ILE A 125 26.76 -12.30 -14.57
CA ILE A 125 27.29 -13.48 -13.86
C ILE A 125 28.79 -13.41 -13.52
N ASN A 126 29.56 -12.55 -14.18
CA ASN A 126 31.02 -12.44 -14.03
C ASN A 126 31.48 -11.18 -13.29
N GLN A 127 30.58 -10.48 -12.58
CA GLN A 127 30.88 -9.21 -11.93
C GLN A 127 30.41 -9.17 -10.47
N ASP A 128 31.11 -8.38 -9.66
CA ASP A 128 30.63 -8.00 -8.33
C ASP A 128 29.54 -6.92 -8.48
N GLY A 129 28.31 -7.38 -8.73
CA GLY A 129 27.19 -6.50 -9.07
C GLY A 129 26.86 -5.48 -7.98
N TRP A 130 27.05 -5.82 -6.69
CA TRP A 130 26.82 -4.85 -5.61
C TRP A 130 27.88 -3.75 -5.58
N THR A 131 29.14 -4.07 -5.84
CA THR A 131 30.18 -3.05 -6.00
C THR A 131 29.87 -2.10 -7.16
N ILE A 132 29.37 -2.62 -8.29
CA ILE A 132 28.95 -1.80 -9.44
C ILE A 132 27.72 -0.95 -9.09
N PHE A 133 26.73 -1.56 -8.44
CA PHE A 133 25.52 -0.89 -8.00
C PHE A 133 25.85 0.32 -7.12
N TYR A 134 26.65 0.14 -6.07
CA TYR A 134 27.03 1.22 -5.17
C TYR A 134 28.00 2.23 -5.79
N SER A 135 28.78 1.81 -6.80
CA SER A 135 29.56 2.76 -7.60
C SER A 135 28.67 3.68 -8.45
N ARG A 136 27.51 3.20 -8.92
CA ARG A 136 26.56 3.99 -9.72
C ARG A 136 25.58 4.77 -8.84
N TYR A 137 25.16 4.19 -7.72
CA TYR A 137 24.15 4.74 -6.81
C TYR A 137 24.67 4.81 -5.36
N PRO A 138 25.64 5.69 -5.09
CA PRO A 138 26.21 5.83 -3.76
C PRO A 138 25.19 6.38 -2.76
N ASN A 139 25.34 6.02 -1.49
CA ASN A 139 24.51 6.49 -0.37
C ASN A 139 23.01 6.10 -0.44
N THR A 140 22.68 5.05 -1.19
CA THR A 140 21.34 4.47 -1.23
C THR A 140 21.28 3.25 -0.29
N PRO A 141 20.12 2.91 0.31
CA PRO A 141 20.00 1.76 1.20
C PRO A 141 20.11 0.41 0.46
N GLY A 142 20.11 0.44 -0.87
CA GLY A 142 20.07 -0.71 -1.74
C GLY A 142 19.09 -0.52 -2.89
N MET A 143 18.73 -1.63 -3.52
CA MET A 143 17.70 -1.70 -4.55
C MET A 143 16.35 -2.00 -3.89
N THR A 144 15.38 -1.11 -4.06
CA THR A 144 14.06 -1.18 -3.44
C THR A 144 12.99 -1.50 -4.48
N THR A 145 12.06 -2.38 -4.13
CA THR A 145 10.91 -2.75 -4.93
C THR A 145 9.65 -2.47 -4.14
N VAL A 146 8.62 -1.93 -4.79
CA VAL A 146 7.30 -1.70 -4.21
C VAL A 146 6.20 -2.34 -5.05
N SER A 147 5.08 -2.68 -4.43
CA SER A 147 3.87 -3.10 -5.15
C SER A 147 3.00 -1.91 -5.52
N ARG A 148 1.97 -2.15 -6.33
CA ARG A 148 0.78 -1.29 -6.34
C ARG A 148 0.11 -1.31 -4.98
N VAL A 149 -0.58 -0.23 -4.63
CA VAL A 149 -1.25 -0.08 -3.34
C VAL A 149 -2.67 -0.62 -3.44
N GLY A 150 -3.08 -1.49 -2.51
CA GLY A 150 -4.47 -1.89 -2.33
C GLY A 150 -5.17 -0.95 -1.35
N PHE A 151 -6.38 -0.49 -1.67
CA PHE A 151 -7.14 0.45 -0.85
C PHE A 151 -8.51 -0.11 -0.47
N ASN A 152 -9.05 0.34 0.66
CA ASN A 152 -10.48 0.27 0.91
C ASN A 152 -11.26 1.38 0.16
N ASP A 153 -12.58 1.26 0.15
CA ASP A 153 -13.48 2.17 -0.56
C ASP A 153 -13.45 3.62 -0.03
N THR A 154 -13.05 3.83 1.22
CA THR A 154 -12.97 5.15 1.86
C THR A 154 -11.60 5.82 1.72
N LEU A 155 -10.61 5.15 1.12
CA LEU A 155 -9.24 5.65 0.95
C LEU A 155 -8.59 6.10 2.27
N ASP A 156 -8.87 5.38 3.35
CA ASP A 156 -8.31 5.61 4.69
C ASP A 156 -7.50 4.41 5.22
N GLN A 157 -7.52 3.29 4.51
CA GLN A 157 -6.68 2.13 4.78
C GLN A 157 -6.04 1.64 3.48
N ALA A 158 -4.76 1.25 3.56
CA ALA A 158 -4.04 0.73 2.42
C ALA A 158 -3.10 -0.42 2.77
N LEU A 159 -2.87 -1.32 1.81
CA LEU A 159 -1.81 -2.31 1.84
C LEU A 159 -0.78 -2.01 0.77
N VAL A 160 0.50 -2.13 1.11
CA VAL A 160 1.62 -1.93 0.19
C VAL A 160 2.75 -2.88 0.55
N TYR A 161 3.38 -3.49 -0.45
CA TYR A 161 4.63 -4.22 -0.29
C TYR A 161 5.80 -3.28 -0.49
N VAL A 162 6.85 -3.46 0.30
CA VAL A 162 8.16 -2.86 0.08
C VAL A 162 9.25 -3.87 0.44
N GLY A 163 10.24 -4.03 -0.42
CA GLY A 163 11.42 -4.82 -0.11
C GLY A 163 12.68 -4.14 -0.60
N THR A 164 13.73 -4.19 0.21
CA THR A 164 15.03 -3.62 -0.12
C THR A 164 16.10 -4.68 0.04
N GLN A 165 16.91 -4.83 -1.00
CA GLN A 165 18.09 -5.68 -1.00
C GLN A 165 19.33 -4.80 -1.10
N SER A 166 20.29 -5.00 -0.22
CA SER A 166 21.52 -4.21 -0.13
C SER A 166 22.78 -5.07 -0.39
N HIS A 167 22.64 -6.39 -0.34
CA HIS A 167 23.66 -7.36 -0.72
C HIS A 167 23.00 -8.70 -1.07
N TRP A 168 23.77 -9.66 -1.61
CA TRP A 168 23.30 -11.01 -1.95
C TRP A 168 22.62 -11.75 -0.80
N LEU A 169 23.08 -11.47 0.43
CA LEU A 169 22.58 -12.08 1.67
C LEU A 169 22.15 -11.00 2.67
N ALA A 170 21.74 -9.82 2.17
CA ALA A 170 21.30 -8.73 3.02
C ALA A 170 20.11 -8.04 2.36
N GLY A 171 18.95 -8.19 2.98
CA GLY A 171 17.72 -7.55 2.55
C GLY A 171 16.55 -8.03 3.37
N ALA A 172 15.46 -7.29 3.29
CA ALA A 172 14.18 -7.70 3.86
C ALA A 172 13.03 -7.13 3.03
N GLY A 173 11.89 -7.80 3.10
CA GLY A 173 10.64 -7.32 2.51
C GLY A 173 9.50 -7.40 3.49
N TYR A 174 8.53 -6.51 3.29
CA TYR A 174 7.41 -6.30 4.19
C TYR A 174 6.13 -6.09 3.40
N ILE A 175 5.04 -6.64 3.90
CA ILE A 175 3.70 -6.11 3.63
C ILE A 175 3.38 -5.13 4.74
N VAL A 176 2.94 -3.93 4.37
CA VAL A 176 2.71 -2.82 5.28
C VAL A 176 1.24 -2.41 5.19
N LEU A 177 0.58 -2.40 6.34
CA LEU A 177 -0.75 -1.81 6.52
C LEU A 177 -0.58 -0.34 6.88
N MET A 178 -1.15 0.52 6.06
CA MET A 178 -1.16 1.96 6.23
C MET A 178 -2.56 2.40 6.68
N LYS A 179 -2.62 3.43 7.52
CA LYS A 179 -3.87 4.13 7.89
C LYS A 179 -3.73 5.62 7.70
N LYS A 180 -4.81 6.26 7.26
CA LYS A 180 -4.92 7.71 7.18
C LYS A 180 -5.47 8.25 8.49
N VAL A 181 -4.64 8.97 9.23
CA VAL A 181 -5.00 9.65 10.49
C VAL A 181 -4.91 11.15 10.25
N ASP A 182 -6.01 11.86 10.49
CA ASP A 182 -6.10 13.32 10.27
C ASP A 182 -5.64 13.77 8.86
N GLY A 183 -5.95 12.96 7.84
CA GLY A 183 -5.59 13.22 6.46
C GLY A 183 -4.17 12.79 6.05
N VAL A 184 -3.38 12.25 6.97
CA VAL A 184 -1.98 11.84 6.74
C VAL A 184 -1.84 10.33 6.82
N TRP A 185 -1.20 9.73 5.81
CA TRP A 185 -0.88 8.29 5.83
C TRP A 185 0.23 7.99 6.84
N THR A 186 0.05 6.92 7.61
CA THR A 186 0.99 6.43 8.62
C THR A 186 1.05 4.90 8.58
N ILE A 187 2.20 4.33 8.95
CA ILE A 187 2.33 2.88 9.12
C ILE A 187 1.55 2.47 10.37
N ASP A 188 0.58 1.58 10.21
CA ASP A 188 -0.18 0.97 11.32
C ASP A 188 0.46 -0.35 11.76
N GLN A 189 0.74 -1.23 10.81
CA GLN A 189 1.35 -2.55 11.03
C GLN A 189 2.28 -2.90 9.87
N GLN A 190 3.28 -3.73 10.13
CA GLN A 190 4.14 -4.30 9.09
C GLN A 190 4.43 -5.76 9.41
N VAL A 191 4.44 -6.60 8.37
CA VAL A 191 4.79 -8.02 8.47
C VAL A 191 5.95 -8.28 7.53
N MET A 192 7.06 -8.75 8.08
CA MET A 192 8.23 -9.16 7.30
C MET A 192 7.88 -10.44 6.54
N THR A 193 7.95 -10.42 5.21
CA THR A 193 7.62 -11.56 4.35
C THR A 193 8.85 -12.36 3.97
N TRP A 194 10.04 -11.76 4.04
CA TRP A 194 11.32 -12.43 3.88
C TRP A 194 12.45 -11.60 4.50
N ILE A 195 13.53 -12.29 4.85
CA ILE A 195 14.83 -11.73 5.25
C ILE A 195 15.93 -12.64 4.70
N SER A 196 17.04 -12.05 4.29
CA SER A 196 18.23 -12.81 3.88
C SER A 196 19.38 -12.72 4.87
#